data_AF-A0A535KYV8-F1
#
_entry.id   AF-A0A535KYV8-F1
#
_cell.length_a   1.000
_cell.length_b   1.000
_cell.length_c   1.000
_cell.angle_alpha   90.00
_cell.angle_beta   90.00
_cell.angle_gamma   90.00
#
_symmetry.space_group_name_H-M   'P 1'
#
loop_
_entity.id
_entity.type
_entity.pdbx_description
1 polymer ?
#
loop_
_entity_poly.entity_id
_entity_poly.type
_entity_poly.pdbx_seq_one_letter_code
_entity_poly.pdbx_strand_id
1 'polypeptide(L)'
;MVFTVQKLRNSIEALSATTEGPAHMLSPVYGIAATGPMAIPSLTDTHWQPVEVGLVWGLKHGTSWLKTSLQAPASMQGLPLVLQLLWDTSGNDPLLLQLEATVFLDGHAIGAFDWRHPVLLLPEE
;
A
#
# COMPACT_ATOMS: atom_id res chain seq x y z
N MET A 1 -9.29 22.64 1.71
CA MET A 1 -8.11 22.57 0.82
C MET A 1 -8.61 22.69 -0.61
N VAL A 2 -8.24 23.73 -1.38
CA VAL A 2 -8.80 23.95 -2.73
C VAL A 2 -8.00 23.13 -3.75
N PHE A 3 -8.64 22.14 -4.36
CA PHE A 3 -8.10 21.36 -5.46
C PHE A 3 -8.04 22.26 -6.70
N THR A 4 -6.84 22.61 -7.16
CA THR A 4 -6.66 23.46 -8.36
C THR A 4 -6.23 22.60 -9.54
N VAL A 5 -6.53 23.04 -10.76
CA VAL A 5 -6.09 22.38 -11.99
C VAL A 5 -4.57 22.22 -12.03
N GLN A 6 -3.83 23.20 -11.51
CA GLN A 6 -2.37 23.13 -11.44
C GLN A 6 -1.88 22.02 -10.50
N LYS A 7 -2.49 21.89 -9.31
CA LYS A 7 -2.16 20.80 -8.38
C LYS A 7 -2.46 19.44 -9.01
N LEU A 8 -3.59 19.30 -9.69
CA LEU A 8 -3.94 18.06 -10.40
C LEU A 8 -2.91 17.71 -11.49
N ARG A 9 -2.48 18.68 -12.31
CA ARG A 9 -1.44 18.45 -13.33
C ARG A 9 -0.11 18.02 -12.73
N ASN A 10 0.35 18.73 -11.70
CA ASN A 10 1.60 18.37 -11.01
C ASN A 10 1.52 16.96 -10.43
N SER A 11 0.38 16.58 -9.83
CA SER A 11 0.18 15.22 -9.31
C SER A 11 0.17 14.17 -10.42
N ILE A 12 -0.45 14.46 -11.58
CA ILE A 12 -0.45 13.54 -12.74
C ILE A 12 0.96 13.38 -13.33
N GLU A 13 1.70 14.48 -13.50
CA GLU A 13 3.08 14.45 -14.00
C GLU A 13 3.99 13.68 -13.04
N ALA A 14 3.87 13.94 -11.73
CA ALA A 14 4.61 13.21 -10.70
C ALA A 14 4.29 11.72 -10.72
N LEU A 15 3.00 11.35 -10.80
CA LEU A 15 2.56 9.95 -10.90
C LEU A 15 3.11 9.26 -12.16
N SER A 16 3.05 9.93 -13.32
CA SER A 16 3.56 9.38 -14.58
C SER A 16 5.07 9.13 -14.51
N ALA A 17 5.83 10.10 -14.01
CA ALA A 17 7.29 9.97 -13.86
C ALA A 17 7.70 8.90 -12.84
N THR A 18 6.89 8.68 -11.80
CA THR A 18 7.17 7.67 -10.77
C THR A 18 6.83 6.26 -11.19
N THR A 19 5.77 6.06 -11.99
CA THR A 19 5.43 4.72 -12.52
C THR A 19 6.46 4.18 -13.50
N GLU A 20 7.29 5.04 -14.09
CA GLU A 20 8.37 4.66 -15.02
C GLU A 20 9.76 4.59 -14.35
N GLY A 21 9.84 4.96 -13.07
CA GLY A 21 11.08 4.99 -12.29
C GLY A 21 11.59 3.61 -11.87
N PRO A 22 12.77 3.54 -11.22
CA PRO A 22 13.26 2.29 -10.66
C PRO A 22 12.27 1.73 -9.64
N ALA A 23 12.03 0.42 -9.68
CA ALA A 23 11.17 -0.28 -8.71
C ALA A 23 12.00 -0.96 -7.62
N HIS A 24 11.51 -0.93 -6.38
CA HIS A 24 12.10 -1.64 -5.25
C HIS A 24 11.04 -2.46 -4.53
N MET A 25 11.22 -3.78 -4.48
CA MET A 25 10.29 -4.66 -3.79
C MET A 25 10.48 -4.57 -2.28
N LEU A 26 9.42 -4.27 -1.55
CA LEU A 26 9.46 -4.19 -0.09
C LEU A 26 9.58 -5.59 0.51
N SER A 27 10.59 -5.77 1.35
CA SER A 27 10.84 -7.00 2.09
C SER A 27 11.64 -6.69 3.34
N PRO A 28 11.31 -7.29 4.50
CA PRO A 28 10.20 -8.22 4.73
C PRO A 28 8.83 -7.53 4.83
N VAL A 29 7.77 -8.25 4.45
CA VAL A 29 6.38 -7.89 4.74
C VAL A 29 5.87 -8.84 5.82
N TYR A 30 5.19 -8.29 6.82
CA TYR A 30 4.57 -9.04 7.90
C TYR A 30 3.06 -8.90 7.85
N GLY A 31 2.35 -9.92 8.33
CA GLY A 31 0.91 -9.99 8.36
C GLY A 31 0.39 -10.40 9.73
N ILE A 32 -0.82 -9.94 10.05
CA ILE A 32 -1.62 -10.41 11.19
C ILE A 32 -3.10 -10.27 10.86
N ALA A 33 -3.94 -11.18 11.35
CA ALA A 33 -5.39 -11.03 11.25
C ALA A 33 -5.89 -9.88 12.13
N ALA A 34 -6.89 -9.12 11.64
CA ALA A 34 -7.54 -8.13 12.47
C ALA A 34 -8.33 -8.82 13.61
N THR A 35 -8.20 -8.29 14.83
CA THR A 35 -8.92 -8.78 16.02
C THR A 35 -10.23 -8.03 16.28
N GLY A 36 -10.49 -6.98 15.51
CA GLY A 36 -11.71 -6.18 15.56
C GLY A 36 -11.77 -5.15 14.42
N PRO A 37 -12.91 -4.45 14.25
CA PRO A 37 -13.08 -3.47 13.19
C PRO A 37 -12.11 -2.30 13.36
N MET A 38 -11.28 -2.04 12.34
CA MET A 38 -10.34 -0.91 12.31
C MET A 38 -9.39 -0.81 13.52
N ALA A 39 -9.18 -1.90 14.27
CA ALA A 39 -8.22 -1.94 15.36
C ALA A 39 -6.81 -2.09 14.79
N ILE A 40 -6.06 -0.98 14.74
CA ILE A 40 -4.65 -1.00 14.33
C ILE A 40 -3.88 -1.83 15.37
N PRO A 41 -3.23 -2.95 14.98
CA PRO A 41 -2.44 -3.75 15.90
C PRO A 41 -1.24 -2.95 16.40
N SER A 42 -0.74 -3.28 17.59
CA SER A 42 0.49 -2.67 18.07
C SER A 42 1.63 -2.94 17.07
N LEU A 43 2.42 -1.91 16.76
CA LEU A 43 3.61 -2.09 15.90
C LEU A 43 4.66 -2.98 16.56
N THR A 44 4.63 -3.08 17.90
CA THR A 44 5.55 -3.90 18.71
C THR A 44 4.96 -5.24 19.13
N ASP A 45 3.74 -5.57 18.70
CA ASP A 45 3.12 -6.87 19.00
C ASP A 45 4.03 -8.01 18.53
N THR A 46 4.11 -9.10 19.27
CA THR A 46 4.95 -10.26 18.91
C THR A 46 4.26 -11.20 17.93
N HIS A 47 3.01 -10.92 17.57
CA HIS A 47 2.17 -11.81 16.76
C HIS A 47 2.31 -11.62 15.24
N TRP A 48 3.04 -10.60 14.78
CA TRP A 48 3.31 -10.38 13.35
C TRP A 48 4.10 -11.56 12.76
N GLN A 49 3.57 -12.17 11.70
CA GLN A 49 4.22 -13.28 11.00
C GLN A 49 4.71 -12.82 9.61
N PRO A 50 5.85 -13.32 9.10
CA PRO A 50 6.29 -13.00 7.75
C PRO A 50 5.29 -13.49 6.71
N VAL A 51 5.10 -12.70 5.65
CA VAL A 51 4.27 -13.04 4.49
C VAL A 51 5.20 -13.39 3.33
N GLU A 52 5.12 -14.62 2.86
CA GLU A 52 5.90 -15.08 1.71
C GLU A 52 5.19 -14.77 0.40
N VAL A 53 5.96 -14.33 -0.60
CA VAL A 53 5.46 -14.05 -1.94
C VAL A 53 4.98 -15.35 -2.59
N GLY A 54 3.78 -15.30 -3.19
CA GLY A 54 3.17 -16.44 -3.89
C GLY A 54 2.39 -17.40 -2.99
N LEU A 55 2.43 -17.22 -1.66
CA LEU A 55 1.54 -17.95 -0.75
C LEU A 55 0.22 -17.21 -0.55
N VAL A 56 -0.84 -17.99 -0.35
CA VAL A 56 -2.14 -17.45 0.06
C VAL A 56 -2.04 -17.00 1.52
N TRP A 57 -2.38 -15.75 1.78
CA TRP A 57 -2.43 -15.16 3.12
C TRP A 57 -3.78 -14.49 3.36
N GLY A 58 -4.07 -14.21 4.64
CA GLY A 58 -5.32 -13.60 5.06
C GLY A 58 -6.45 -14.61 5.30
N LEU A 59 -7.61 -14.08 5.70
CA LEU A 59 -8.79 -14.86 6.04
C LEU A 59 -9.91 -14.59 5.05
N LYS A 60 -10.64 -15.63 4.64
CA LYS A 60 -11.83 -15.49 3.80
C LYS A 60 -12.86 -14.62 4.53
N HIS A 61 -13.31 -13.54 3.90
CA HIS A 61 -14.19 -12.53 4.48
C HIS A 61 -13.63 -11.85 5.75
N GLY A 62 -12.31 -11.85 5.93
CA GLY A 62 -11.65 -11.22 7.07
C GLY A 62 -10.72 -10.10 6.65
N THR A 63 -10.47 -9.19 7.59
CA THR A 63 -9.46 -8.14 7.42
C THR A 63 -8.11 -8.62 7.93
N SER A 64 -7.06 -8.35 7.18
CA SER A 64 -5.68 -8.59 7.61
C SER A 64 -4.91 -7.29 7.57
N TRP A 65 -4.02 -7.11 8.53
CA TRP A 65 -3.07 -6.02 8.55
C TRP A 65 -1.75 -6.47 7.95
N LEU A 66 -1.18 -5.63 7.10
CA LEU A 66 0.17 -5.79 6.58
C LEU A 66 1.06 -4.69 7.15
N LYS A 67 2.31 -5.03 7.44
CA LYS A 67 3.33 -4.09 7.92
C LYS A 67 4.64 -4.35 7.20
N THR A 68 5.30 -3.27 6.82
CA THR A 68 6.69 -3.27 6.38
C THR A 68 7.32 -1.93 6.73
N SER A 69 8.65 -1.89 6.76
CA SER A 69 9.41 -0.65 6.92
C SER A 69 10.02 -0.30 5.56
N LEU A 70 9.83 0.93 5.12
CA LEU A 70 10.43 1.45 3.90
C LEU A 70 11.61 2.35 4.26
N GLN A 71 12.75 2.12 3.62
CA GLN A 71 13.81 3.13 3.49
C GLN A 71 14.03 3.34 2.01
N ALA A 72 13.85 4.58 1.53
CA ALA A 72 14.05 4.89 0.13
C ALA A 72 15.50 4.61 -0.29
N PRO A 73 15.74 3.79 -1.32
CA PRO A 73 17.08 3.56 -1.86
C PRO A 73 17.74 4.88 -2.27
N ALA A 74 19.07 4.94 -2.22
CA ALA A 74 19.82 6.15 -2.59
C ALA A 74 19.46 6.66 -4.01
N SER A 75 19.15 5.76 -4.94
CA SER A 75 18.72 6.09 -6.31
C SER A 75 17.35 6.76 -6.41
N MET A 76 16.56 6.75 -5.34
CA MET A 76 15.20 7.30 -5.29
C MET A 76 15.09 8.50 -4.34
N GLN A 77 16.19 8.92 -3.70
CA GLN A 77 16.17 10.05 -2.78
C GLN A 77 15.85 11.36 -3.51
N GLY A 78 14.93 12.14 -2.94
CA GLY A 78 14.48 13.42 -3.51
C GLY A 78 13.55 13.27 -4.72
N LEU A 79 13.21 12.03 -5.12
CA LEU A 79 12.17 11.78 -6.10
C LEU A 79 10.83 11.57 -5.38
N PRO A 80 9.69 11.90 -6.01
CA PRO A 80 8.41 11.46 -5.52
C PRO A 80 8.41 9.92 -5.39
N LEU A 81 7.79 9.40 -4.33
CA LEU A 81 7.72 7.97 -4.09
C LEU A 81 6.29 7.48 -4.24
N VAL A 82 6.15 6.33 -4.88
CA VAL A 82 4.85 5.70 -5.08
C VAL A 82 4.90 4.29 -4.49
N LEU A 83 3.90 3.98 -3.67
CA LEU A 83 3.65 2.62 -3.23
C LEU A 83 2.73 1.94 -4.23
N GLN A 84 3.19 0.82 -4.79
CA GLN A 84 2.41 0.01 -5.71
C GLN A 84 2.12 -1.35 -5.07
N LEU A 85 0.85 -1.74 -5.08
CA LEU A 85 0.39 -3.02 -4.60
C LEU A 85 0.23 -4.00 -5.76
N LEU A 86 1.09 -5.01 -5.80
CA LEU A 86 1.08 -6.04 -6.83
C LEU A 86 0.28 -7.25 -6.32
N TRP A 87 -1.02 -7.27 -6.63
CA TRP A 87 -1.89 -8.42 -6.35
C TRP A 87 -2.10 -9.28 -7.60
N ASP A 88 -1.81 -10.57 -7.47
CA ASP A 88 -2.21 -11.57 -8.46
C ASP A 88 -3.67 -11.96 -8.24
N THR A 89 -4.59 -11.02 -8.49
CA THR A 89 -6.02 -11.30 -8.52
C THR A 89 -6.49 -11.31 -9.97
N SER A 90 -7.24 -12.35 -10.35
CA SER A 90 -7.82 -12.41 -11.68
C SER A 90 -8.81 -11.25 -11.84
N GLY A 91 -8.62 -10.41 -12.86
CA GLY A 91 -9.42 -9.21 -13.11
C GLY A 91 -10.92 -9.44 -13.41
N ASN A 92 -11.41 -10.66 -13.23
CA ASN A 92 -12.79 -11.08 -13.44
C ASN A 92 -13.26 -11.92 -12.25
N ASP A 93 -13.24 -11.34 -11.05
CA ASP A 93 -13.88 -11.91 -9.86
C ASP A 93 -15.23 -11.22 -9.59
N PRO A 94 -16.34 -11.74 -10.15
CA PRO A 94 -17.68 -11.22 -9.91
C PRO A 94 -18.24 -11.51 -8.51
N LEU A 95 -17.47 -12.16 -7.61
CA LEU A 95 -17.95 -12.73 -6.35
C LEU A 95 -17.37 -12.10 -5.06
N LEU A 96 -17.07 -10.80 -5.05
CA LEU A 96 -16.63 -10.07 -3.84
C LEU A 96 -15.27 -10.50 -3.28
N LEU A 97 -14.21 -10.21 -4.02
CA LEU A 97 -12.92 -9.81 -3.41
C LEU A 97 -12.43 -8.54 -4.11
N GLN A 98 -13.26 -7.49 -4.11
CA GLN A 98 -12.79 -6.12 -4.31
C GLN A 98 -11.93 -5.80 -3.08
N LEU A 99 -10.68 -6.27 -3.11
CA LEU A 99 -9.75 -6.06 -2.01
C LEU A 99 -9.56 -4.56 -1.88
N GLU A 100 -10.01 -4.06 -0.74
CA GLU A 100 -9.81 -2.68 -0.32
C GLU A 100 -8.77 -2.72 0.81
N ALA A 101 -7.78 -1.84 0.71
CA ALA A 101 -6.81 -1.66 1.78
C ALA A 101 -6.70 -0.18 2.09
N THR A 102 -6.77 0.18 3.38
CA THR A 102 -6.38 1.53 3.83
C THR A 102 -4.91 1.51 4.18
N VAL A 103 -4.16 2.47 3.68
CA VAL A 103 -2.72 2.60 3.92
C VAL A 103 -2.48 3.59 5.04
N PHE A 104 -1.68 3.16 6.01
CA PHE A 104 -1.23 4.00 7.12
C PHE A 104 0.28 4.18 7.04
N LEU A 105 0.74 5.42 7.09
CA LEU A 105 2.15 5.78 7.24
C LEU A 105 2.35 6.31 8.66
N ASP A 106 3.15 5.62 9.45
CA ASP A 106 3.41 5.95 10.86
C ASP A 106 2.14 6.25 11.67
N GLY A 107 1.12 5.40 11.47
CA GLY A 107 -0.18 5.48 12.14
C GLY A 107 -1.18 6.47 11.53
N HIS A 108 -0.79 7.25 10.52
CA HIS A 108 -1.66 8.21 9.84
C HIS A 108 -2.20 7.63 8.54
N ALA A 109 -3.52 7.65 8.35
CA ALA A 109 -4.13 7.22 7.10
C ALA A 109 -3.73 8.18 5.97
N ILE A 110 -3.10 7.66 4.91
CA ILE A 110 -2.61 8.45 3.77
C ILE A 110 -3.36 8.16 2.46
N GLY A 111 -4.13 7.07 2.41
CA GLY A 111 -4.89 6.71 1.22
C GLY A 111 -5.42 5.28 1.29
N ALA A 112 -5.89 4.80 0.15
CA ALA A 112 -6.39 3.44 0.01
C ALA A 112 -6.02 2.85 -1.35
N PHE A 113 -5.94 1.52 -1.38
CA PHE A 113 -5.87 0.73 -2.60
C PHE A 113 -7.22 0.06 -2.84
N ASP A 114 -7.57 -0.07 -4.11
CA ASP A 114 -8.54 -1.05 -4.59
C ASP A 114 -7.98 -1.75 -5.84
N TRP A 115 -8.69 -2.77 -6.32
CA TRP A 115 -8.27 -3.55 -7.48
C TRP A 115 -8.09 -2.75 -8.79
N ARG A 116 -8.69 -1.56 -8.93
CA ARG A 116 -8.51 -0.64 -10.05
C ARG A 116 -7.42 0.40 -9.79
N HIS A 117 -7.17 0.71 -8.52
CA HIS A 117 -6.23 1.74 -8.09
C HIS A 117 -5.13 1.13 -7.21
N PRO A 118 -4.19 0.34 -7.79
CA PRO A 118 -3.13 -0.33 -7.03
C PRO A 118 -1.93 0.57 -6.73
N VAL A 119 -2.07 1.89 -6.89
CA VAL A 119 -0.97 2.86 -6.87
C VAL A 119 -1.34 4.01 -5.95
N LEU A 120 -0.43 4.35 -5.02
CA LEU A 120 -0.61 5.42 -4.06
C LEU A 120 0.67 6.27 -3.99
N LEU A 121 0.55 7.58 -4.23
CA LEU A 121 1.63 8.53 -4.02
C LEU A 121 1.86 8.73 -2.52
N LEU A 122 3.10 8.60 -2.06
CA LEU A 122 3.47 8.89 -0.68
C LEU A 122 3.57 10.40 -0.46
N PRO A 123 3.17 10.91 0.72
CA PRO A 123 3.38 12.31 1.06
C PRO A 123 4.87 12.66 1.08
N GLU A 124 5.18 13.91 0.73
CA GLU A 124 6.53 14.48 0.92
C GLU A 124 6.82 14.59 2.43
N GLU A 125 8.07 14.35 2.84
CA GLU A 125 8.55 14.57 4.22
C GLU A 125 8.57 16.06 4.60
#